data_AF-A0AAW0LUM1-F1
#
_entry.id   AF-A0AAW0LUM1-F1
#
_cell.length_a   1.000
_cell.length_b   1.000
_cell.length_c   1.000
_cell.angle_alpha   90.00
_cell.angle_beta   90.00
_cell.angle_gamma   90.00
#
_symmetry.space_group_name_H-M   'P 1'
#
loop_
_entity.id
_entity.type
_entity.pdbx_description
1 polymer ?
#
loop_
_entity_poly.entity_id
_entity_poly.type
_entity_poly.pdbx_seq_one_letter_code
_entity_poly.pdbx_strand_id
1 'polypeptide(L)'
;MGFGFLRLCRAKSDLKRKPMSFKNNHTASHEGIKTVGVDNLCDFSSNSDLCVCIVTWNMNGQGKPLCNRCSCTCLDQRTQICSSKVDKHSIGGLGGLIGRKKGAVAIRINYKDIQMVFISCHLSAHAHKVDERNYECMHISHSLFSKNWNPYARPAHITIWLGDLNYRIHGIDTQPARNLIQKDLHENLTSKDQLLQEAERGHIFNGYCEGTLTFKPTYKYNIGSSNYDTSYKVRVPSWTDRVLFKIEDTQKINATLHSYQSMDDIMSSDHKPVKAHLCLKLNKLSSPMHQQEPRFLSR
;
A
#
# COMPACT_ATOMS: atom_id res chain seq x y z
N MET A 1 13.90 3.51 9.94
CA MET A 1 12.66 3.87 9.24
C MET A 1 12.90 3.64 7.77
N GLY A 2 12.01 2.91 7.08
CA GLY A 2 12.06 2.83 5.62
C GLY A 2 11.78 4.21 5.03
N PHE A 3 12.49 4.57 3.97
CA PHE A 3 12.24 5.82 3.25
C PHE A 3 11.25 5.48 2.14
N GLY A 4 10.00 5.92 2.29
CA GLY A 4 9.02 5.87 1.21
C GLY A 4 9.15 7.13 0.36
N PHE A 5 9.28 6.97 -0.96
CA PHE A 5 9.19 8.10 -1.89
C PHE A 5 7.79 8.12 -2.49
N LEU A 6 7.13 9.27 -2.38
CA LEU A 6 5.82 9.50 -2.98
C LEU A 6 5.96 10.52 -4.11
N ARG A 7 5.47 10.17 -5.29
CA ARG A 7 5.39 11.09 -6.43
C ARG A 7 3.96 11.17 -6.95
N LEU A 8 3.48 12.40 -7.14
CA LEU A 8 2.19 12.70 -7.74
C LEU A 8 2.41 13.16 -9.18
N CYS A 9 1.73 12.54 -10.15
CA CYS A 9 1.82 12.88 -11.57
C CYS A 9 0.43 13.19 -12.14
N ARG A 10 0.37 14.07 -13.14
CA ARG A 10 -0.84 14.42 -13.88
C ARG A 10 -0.89 13.68 -15.23
N ALA A 11 -2.06 13.26 -15.66
CA ALA A 11 -2.29 12.84 -17.05
C ALA A 11 -2.37 14.04 -17.99
N LYS A 12 -1.61 14.01 -19.10
CA LYS A 12 -1.80 14.93 -20.21
C LYS A 12 -3.06 14.51 -20.97
N SER A 13 -3.95 15.47 -21.22
CA SER A 13 -5.20 15.23 -21.97
C SER A 13 -4.88 15.00 -23.43
N ASP A 14 -5.24 13.83 -23.97
CA ASP A 14 -5.74 13.70 -25.35
C ASP A 14 -6.57 12.41 -25.55
N LEU A 15 -7.63 12.59 -26.34
CA LEU A 15 -8.62 11.66 -26.94
C LEU A 15 -9.37 10.60 -26.08
N LYS A 16 -10.71 10.65 -26.24
CA LYS A 16 -11.75 9.88 -25.54
C LYS A 16 -11.82 8.42 -25.99
N ARG A 17 -11.92 7.47 -25.05
CA ARG A 17 -12.56 6.14 -25.26
C ARG A 17 -13.42 5.74 -24.06
N LYS A 18 -14.52 5.02 -24.35
CA LYS A 18 -15.60 4.63 -23.41
C LYS A 18 -15.12 3.55 -22.41
N PRO A 19 -15.49 3.63 -21.12
CA PRO A 19 -15.21 2.56 -20.16
C PRO A 19 -16.30 1.46 -20.21
N MET A 20 -15.89 0.20 -20.08
CA MET A 20 -16.76 -0.93 -19.73
C MET A 20 -16.96 -0.99 -18.22
N SER A 21 -18.19 -1.30 -17.81
CA SER A 21 -18.64 -1.39 -16.41
C SER A 21 -18.54 -2.83 -15.92
N PHE A 22 -17.91 -3.05 -14.76
CA PHE A 22 -18.08 -4.29 -14.00
C PHE A 22 -19.10 -4.06 -12.88
N LYS A 23 -20.10 -4.95 -12.80
CA LYS A 23 -21.04 -5.03 -11.67
C LYS A 23 -20.51 -6.06 -10.68
N ASN A 24 -20.42 -5.69 -9.41
CA ASN A 24 -20.23 -6.66 -8.33
C ASN A 24 -21.55 -6.88 -7.59
N ASN A 25 -21.97 -8.14 -7.51
CA ASN A 25 -23.04 -8.59 -6.62
C ASN A 25 -22.45 -8.83 -5.23
N HIS A 26 -23.11 -8.28 -4.21
CA HIS A 26 -22.76 -8.46 -2.80
C HIS A 26 -23.33 -9.78 -2.27
N THR A 27 -22.47 -10.62 -1.68
CA THR A 27 -22.73 -11.40 -0.45
C THR A 27 -21.44 -12.08 0.03
N ALA A 28 -20.83 -11.59 1.11
CA ALA A 28 -20.02 -12.36 2.07
C ALA A 28 -19.65 -11.47 3.27
N SER A 29 -19.69 -12.02 4.47
CA SER A 29 -19.64 -11.29 5.75
C SER A 29 -18.24 -10.85 6.20
N HIS A 30 -17.16 -11.24 5.53
CA HIS A 30 -15.81 -10.70 5.76
C HIS A 30 -14.99 -10.79 4.46
N GLU A 31 -14.63 -9.66 3.86
CA GLU A 31 -13.64 -9.59 2.77
C GLU A 31 -12.29 -9.22 3.40
N GLY A 32 -11.35 -10.16 3.42
CA GLY A 32 -9.94 -9.90 3.76
C GLY A 32 -9.27 -8.93 2.78
N ILE A 33 -7.95 -9.02 2.58
CA ILE A 33 -7.31 -8.23 1.52
C ILE A 33 -7.82 -8.70 0.17
N LYS A 34 -8.44 -7.80 -0.59
CA LYS A 34 -8.86 -8.07 -1.96
C LYS A 34 -7.66 -7.98 -2.91
N THR A 35 -7.28 -9.11 -3.48
CA THR A 35 -6.24 -9.13 -4.53
C THR A 35 -6.78 -8.51 -5.81
N VAL A 36 -6.09 -7.50 -6.35
CA VAL A 36 -6.43 -6.83 -7.61
C VAL A 36 -5.37 -7.06 -8.68
N GLY A 37 -5.81 -7.22 -9.93
CA GLY A 37 -4.92 -7.29 -11.09
C GLY A 37 -4.30 -5.94 -11.42
N VAL A 38 -3.25 -5.98 -12.25
CA VAL A 38 -2.63 -4.78 -12.82
C VAL A 38 -3.28 -4.45 -14.16
N ASP A 39 -3.82 -3.24 -14.29
CA ASP A 39 -4.30 -2.70 -15.56
C ASP A 39 -3.11 -2.21 -16.39
N ASN A 40 -2.68 -3.00 -17.37
CA ASN A 40 -1.51 -2.73 -18.23
C ASN A 40 -1.66 -1.50 -19.17
N LEU A 41 -2.70 -0.66 -19.01
CA LEU A 41 -2.80 0.63 -19.70
C LEU A 41 -1.88 1.65 -19.01
N CYS A 42 -0.58 1.56 -19.24
CA CYS A 42 0.38 2.54 -18.73
C CYS A 42 0.77 3.57 -19.80
N ASP A 43 -0.22 4.27 -20.34
CA ASP A 43 -0.07 5.67 -20.71
C ASP A 43 -0.89 6.43 -19.69
N PHE A 44 -0.33 7.47 -19.04
CA PHE A 44 -1.03 8.28 -18.03
C PHE A 44 -2.48 8.47 -18.44
N SER A 45 -3.37 7.67 -17.85
CA SER A 45 -4.70 7.51 -18.40
C SER A 45 -5.30 8.89 -18.48
N SER A 46 -5.61 9.37 -19.69
CA SER A 46 -6.24 10.68 -19.90
C SER A 46 -7.58 10.80 -19.18
N ASN A 47 -8.03 9.71 -18.55
CA ASN A 47 -9.26 9.53 -17.81
C ASN A 47 -9.06 9.52 -16.27
N SER A 48 -7.84 9.70 -15.75
CA SER A 48 -7.54 9.74 -14.30
C SER A 48 -7.23 11.17 -13.84
N ASP A 49 -7.73 11.53 -12.67
CA ASP A 49 -7.57 12.88 -12.10
C ASP A 49 -6.25 13.05 -11.36
N LEU A 50 -5.70 11.95 -10.82
CA LEU A 50 -4.43 11.92 -10.10
C LEU A 50 -3.75 10.55 -10.24
N CYS A 51 -2.47 10.53 -10.58
CA CYS A 51 -1.64 9.33 -10.54
C CYS A 51 -0.65 9.42 -9.38
N VAL A 52 -0.57 8.36 -8.59
CA VAL A 52 0.25 8.26 -7.38
C VAL A 52 1.25 7.12 -7.57
N CYS A 53 2.53 7.45 -7.70
CA CYS A 53 3.62 6.48 -7.70
C CYS A 53 4.18 6.36 -6.28
N ILE A 54 4.08 5.16 -5.73
CA ILE A 54 4.46 4.82 -4.36
C ILE A 54 5.66 3.88 -4.45
N VAL A 55 6.76 4.22 -3.80
CA VAL A 55 7.91 3.32 -3.60
C VAL A 55 8.13 3.14 -2.12
N THR A 56 8.11 1.89 -1.64
CA THR A 56 8.45 1.53 -0.26
C THR A 56 9.74 0.71 -0.22
N TRP A 57 10.60 1.00 0.76
CA TRP A 57 11.88 0.33 0.89
C TRP A 57 12.46 0.40 2.31
N ASN A 58 12.81 -0.75 2.87
CA ASN A 58 13.63 -0.82 4.08
C ASN A 58 15.13 -0.77 3.73
N MET A 59 15.79 0.34 4.08
CA MET A 59 17.23 0.53 3.87
C MET A 59 18.10 0.12 5.07
N ASN A 60 17.54 -0.46 6.14
CA ASN A 60 18.26 -0.82 7.38
C ASN A 60 19.08 0.31 8.05
N GLY A 61 18.80 1.58 7.71
CA GLY A 61 19.59 2.73 8.16
C GLY A 61 20.95 2.86 7.46
N GLN A 62 21.23 2.05 6.44
CA GLN A 62 22.41 2.17 5.59
C GLN A 62 21.99 2.77 4.25
N GLY A 63 22.10 4.10 4.13
CA GLY A 63 22.00 4.74 2.83
C GLY A 63 21.91 6.26 2.89
N LYS A 64 22.80 6.92 2.13
CA LYS A 64 22.49 8.23 1.54
C LYS A 64 21.32 8.03 0.57
N PRO A 65 20.39 9.00 0.41
CA PRO A 65 19.27 8.85 -0.50
C PRO A 65 19.77 8.64 -1.93
N LEU A 66 19.82 7.39 -2.37
CA LEU A 66 20.11 7.01 -3.74
C LEU A 66 18.79 7.05 -4.51
N CYS A 67 18.31 8.25 -4.86
CA CYS A 67 17.56 8.37 -6.11
C CYS A 67 17.87 9.66 -6.87
N ASN A 68 19.14 9.86 -7.25
CA ASN A 68 19.48 10.76 -8.37
C ASN A 68 19.12 10.16 -9.73
N ARG A 69 18.73 8.87 -9.78
CA ARG A 69 18.30 8.17 -11.01
C ARG A 69 16.76 8.15 -11.18
N CYS A 70 15.99 8.51 -10.15
CA CYS A 70 14.60 8.94 -10.27
C CYS A 70 14.58 10.42 -10.66
N SER A 71 15.19 10.79 -11.79
CA SER A 71 15.10 12.15 -12.29
C SER A 71 13.68 12.36 -12.81
N CYS A 72 12.76 12.68 -11.91
CA CYS A 72 11.37 12.81 -12.26
C CYS A 72 10.70 13.90 -11.41
N THR A 73 10.86 15.13 -11.86
CA THR A 73 10.19 16.35 -11.39
C THR A 73 8.66 16.22 -11.45
N CYS A 74 7.98 16.93 -10.54
CA CYS A 74 6.64 17.52 -10.61
C CYS A 74 5.80 17.27 -9.35
N LEU A 75 6.16 17.91 -8.23
CA LEU A 75 5.12 18.41 -7.34
C LEU A 75 4.59 19.69 -7.99
N ASP A 76 3.33 19.70 -8.38
CA ASP A 76 2.61 20.91 -8.79
C ASP A 76 2.63 21.91 -7.62
N GLN A 77 2.83 23.20 -7.92
CA GLN A 77 2.88 24.30 -6.95
C GLN A 77 1.59 24.47 -6.13
N ARG A 78 0.53 23.69 -6.43
CA ARG A 78 -0.76 23.66 -5.71
C ARG A 78 -0.93 22.50 -4.72
N THR A 79 0.08 21.64 -4.54
CA THR A 79 0.01 20.55 -3.56
C THR A 79 0.07 21.13 -2.14
N GLN A 80 -1.07 21.18 -1.45
CA GLN A 80 -1.10 21.54 -0.03
C GLN A 80 -0.87 20.28 0.81
N ILE A 81 0.31 20.18 1.43
CA ILE A 81 0.55 19.19 2.49
C ILE A 81 -0.17 19.68 3.74
N CYS A 82 -1.46 19.37 3.83
CA CYS A 82 -2.26 19.67 5.01
C CYS A 82 -1.99 18.61 6.09
N SER A 83 -0.98 18.89 6.92
CA SER A 83 -0.56 18.14 8.11
C SER A 83 0.14 16.79 7.87
N SER A 84 1.40 16.72 8.29
CA SER A 84 2.09 15.47 8.61
C SER A 84 1.87 15.16 10.10
N LYS A 85 1.13 14.11 10.43
CA LYS A 85 1.10 13.60 11.81
C LYS A 85 2.12 12.48 11.93
N VAL A 86 3.33 12.83 12.36
CA VAL A 86 4.35 11.84 12.70
C VAL A 86 3.99 11.25 14.06
N ASP A 87 3.06 10.28 14.07
CA ASP A 87 2.82 9.49 15.27
C ASP A 87 3.96 8.47 15.42
N LYS A 88 5.11 8.91 15.97
CA LYS A 88 6.20 8.01 16.38
C LYS A 88 5.75 7.19 17.58
N HIS A 89 4.91 6.20 17.35
CA HIS A 89 4.53 5.25 18.38
C HIS A 89 5.65 4.24 18.57
N SER A 90 6.31 4.34 19.72
CA SER A 90 7.30 3.36 20.17
C SER A 90 6.51 2.17 20.72
N ILE A 91 6.32 1.13 19.93
CA ILE A 91 5.68 -0.10 20.42
C ILE A 91 6.78 -0.89 21.12
N GLY A 92 6.84 -0.75 22.44
CA GLY A 92 7.91 -1.30 23.28
C GLY A 92 7.71 -2.78 23.55
N GLY A 93 8.71 -3.60 23.19
CA GLY A 93 8.99 -4.84 23.90
C GLY A 93 9.79 -4.55 25.18
N LEU A 94 9.82 -5.49 26.12
CA LEU A 94 10.53 -5.46 27.42
C LEU A 94 12.09 -5.35 27.34
N GLY A 95 12.63 -4.63 26.36
CA GLY A 95 14.06 -4.36 26.17
C GLY A 95 14.37 -2.88 25.95
N GLY A 96 13.60 -2.00 26.60
CA GLY A 96 13.53 -0.55 26.38
C GLY A 96 14.78 0.30 26.62
N LEU A 97 16.00 -0.25 26.55
CA LEU A 97 17.23 0.54 26.72
C LEU A 97 18.16 0.55 25.50
N ILE A 98 18.14 -0.44 24.60
CA ILE A 98 19.01 -0.43 23.41
C ILE A 98 18.34 -1.17 22.24
N GLY A 99 17.48 -0.49 21.47
CA GLY A 99 16.84 -1.09 20.29
C GLY A 99 16.26 -0.05 19.33
N ARG A 100 16.46 -0.23 18.02
CA ARG A 100 15.94 0.65 16.97
C ARG A 100 14.39 0.69 17.04
N LYS A 101 13.81 1.89 17.17
CA LYS A 101 12.35 2.10 17.31
C LYS A 101 11.58 1.56 16.09
N LYS A 102 10.68 0.60 16.31
CA LYS A 102 9.61 0.19 15.38
C LYS A 102 8.39 1.10 15.60
N GLY A 103 7.66 1.42 14.54
CA GLY A 103 6.53 2.35 14.60
C GLY A 103 5.95 2.67 13.23
N ALA A 104 4.91 3.52 13.21
CA ALA A 104 4.25 4.01 12.01
C ALA A 104 4.44 5.53 11.85
N VAL A 105 4.17 6.05 10.66
CA VAL A 105 4.08 7.47 10.34
C VAL A 105 2.89 7.65 9.42
N ALA A 106 2.00 8.59 9.74
CA ALA A 106 0.83 8.90 8.91
C ALA A 106 0.94 10.31 8.33
N ILE A 107 0.74 10.44 7.02
CA ILE A 107 0.71 11.74 6.34
C ILE A 107 -0.63 11.87 5.63
N ARG A 108 -1.30 12.99 5.88
CA ARG A 108 -2.49 13.35 5.13
C ARG A 108 -2.10 14.30 4.00
N ILE A 109 -2.60 14.02 2.81
CA ILE A 109 -2.38 14.86 1.64
C ILE A 109 -3.73 15.18 1.03
N ASN A 110 -4.00 16.47 0.89
CA ASN A 110 -5.16 16.96 0.15
C ASN A 110 -4.66 17.45 -1.19
N TYR A 111 -5.11 16.82 -2.27
CA TYR A 111 -4.83 17.25 -3.62
C TYR A 111 -6.15 17.52 -4.34
N LYS A 112 -6.44 18.80 -4.60
CA LYS A 112 -7.77 19.24 -5.06
C LYS A 112 -8.86 18.66 -4.14
N ASP A 113 -9.87 18.01 -4.71
CA ASP A 113 -10.97 17.38 -3.99
C ASP A 113 -10.68 15.93 -3.56
N ILE A 114 -9.41 15.50 -3.60
CA ILE A 114 -8.97 14.16 -3.21
C ILE A 114 -8.23 14.23 -1.87
N GLN A 115 -8.83 13.65 -0.83
CA GLN A 115 -8.27 13.53 0.52
C GLN A 115 -7.65 12.14 0.67
N MET A 116 -6.34 12.09 0.88
CA MET A 116 -5.56 10.85 0.96
C MET A 116 -4.87 10.74 2.32
N VAL A 117 -4.77 9.53 2.84
CA VAL A 117 -3.95 9.22 4.02
C VAL A 117 -2.92 8.16 3.63
N PHE A 118 -1.65 8.42 3.89
CA PHE A 118 -0.55 7.49 3.71
C PHE A 118 -0.04 7.04 5.07
N ILE A 119 -0.01 5.74 5.32
CA ILE A 119 0.50 5.13 6.55
C ILE A 119 1.72 4.32 6.18
N SER A 120 2.89 4.73 6.64
CA SER A 120 4.13 3.96 6.52
C SER A 120 4.48 3.32 7.84
N CYS A 121 4.72 2.01 7.90
CA CYS A 121 5.18 1.37 9.13
C CYS A 121 6.34 0.38 8.91
N HIS A 122 7.01 0.08 10.02
CA HIS A 122 7.96 -1.02 10.12
C HIS A 122 7.54 -1.87 11.33
N LEU A 123 6.91 -3.00 11.04
CA LEU A 123 6.30 -3.88 12.06
C LEU A 123 7.29 -4.88 12.64
N SER A 124 6.84 -5.65 13.62
CA SER A 124 7.69 -6.57 14.34
C SER A 124 8.28 -7.68 13.48
N ALA A 125 9.61 -7.74 13.47
CA ALA A 125 10.39 -8.75 12.76
C ALA A 125 10.26 -10.16 13.37
N HIS A 126 10.70 -11.16 12.61
CA HIS A 126 10.71 -12.61 12.89
C HIS A 126 9.39 -13.32 12.60
N ALA A 127 9.50 -14.54 12.04
CA ALA A 127 8.35 -15.31 11.56
C ALA A 127 7.31 -15.62 12.64
N HIS A 128 7.74 -15.91 13.88
CA HIS A 128 6.88 -16.26 15.00
C HIS A 128 6.11 -15.08 15.63
N LYS A 129 6.33 -13.84 15.17
CA LYS A 129 5.72 -12.62 15.73
C LYS A 129 4.45 -12.17 15.01
N VAL A 130 3.67 -13.12 14.47
CA VAL A 130 2.47 -12.81 13.67
C VAL A 130 1.41 -12.07 14.49
N ASP A 131 1.14 -12.54 15.72
CA ASP A 131 0.15 -11.90 16.61
C ASP A 131 0.59 -10.49 17.03
N GLU A 132 1.89 -10.28 17.25
CA GLU A 132 2.44 -8.96 17.57
C GLU A 132 2.23 -8.00 16.40
N ARG A 133 2.49 -8.43 15.15
CA ARG A 133 2.21 -7.61 13.95
C ARG A 133 0.72 -7.30 13.79
N ASN A 134 -0.15 -8.29 14.04
CA ASN A 134 -1.60 -8.10 13.97
C ASN A 134 -2.05 -7.04 14.99
N TYR A 135 -1.58 -7.14 16.23
CA TYR A 135 -1.82 -6.16 17.28
C TYR A 135 -1.31 -4.76 16.88
N GLU A 136 -0.08 -4.66 16.36
CA GLU A 136 0.50 -3.39 15.89
C GLU A 136 -0.38 -2.75 14.79
N CYS A 137 -0.82 -3.53 13.79
CA CYS A 137 -1.73 -3.07 12.73
C CYS A 137 -3.06 -2.54 13.29
N MET A 138 -3.71 -3.31 14.17
CA MET A 138 -4.98 -2.93 14.80
C MET A 138 -4.81 -1.66 15.64
N HIS A 139 -3.74 -1.59 16.43
CA HIS A 139 -3.43 -0.44 17.27
C HIS A 139 -3.20 0.83 16.43
N ILE A 140 -2.40 0.74 15.36
CA ILE A 140 -2.15 1.87 14.45
C ILE A 140 -3.47 2.33 13.82
N SER A 141 -4.27 1.40 13.31
CA SER A 141 -5.57 1.72 12.70
C SER A 141 -6.51 2.41 13.69
N HIS A 142 -6.67 1.84 14.89
CA HIS A 142 -7.51 2.41 15.94
C HIS A 142 -7.03 3.81 16.36
N SER A 143 -5.72 4.00 16.53
CA SER A 143 -5.14 5.29 16.94
C SER A 143 -5.34 6.40 15.89
N LEU A 144 -5.34 6.05 14.61
CA LEU A 144 -5.49 7.02 13.52
C LEU A 144 -6.95 7.35 13.20
N PHE A 145 -7.83 6.36 13.22
CA PHE A 145 -9.18 6.47 12.65
C PHE A 145 -10.33 6.43 13.66
N SER A 146 -10.09 5.98 14.90
CA SER A 146 -11.15 5.98 15.93
C SER A 146 -11.47 7.40 16.36
N LYS A 147 -12.71 7.86 16.14
CA LYS A 147 -13.17 9.19 16.61
C LYS A 147 -13.13 9.32 18.13
N ASN A 148 -13.34 8.21 18.84
CA ASN A 148 -13.32 8.17 20.30
C ASN A 148 -11.90 8.37 20.86
N TRP A 149 -10.89 7.88 20.14
CA TRP A 149 -9.49 7.93 20.55
C TRP A 149 -8.72 9.09 19.91
N ASN A 150 -9.15 9.52 18.73
CA ASN A 150 -8.60 10.62 17.98
C ASN A 150 -9.72 11.60 17.61
N PRO A 151 -9.97 12.66 18.41
CA PRO A 151 -10.98 13.66 18.10
C PRO A 151 -10.68 14.42 16.80
N TYR A 152 -9.46 14.31 16.28
CA TYR A 152 -9.04 14.88 15.01
C TYR A 152 -9.13 13.88 13.83
N ALA A 153 -9.72 12.70 14.03
CA ALA A 153 -9.96 11.74 12.96
C ALA A 153 -10.87 12.37 11.89
N ARG A 154 -10.31 12.62 10.71
CA ARG A 154 -11.02 13.19 9.56
C ARG A 154 -11.32 12.10 8.54
N PRO A 155 -12.47 12.15 7.84
CA PRO A 155 -12.70 11.29 6.67
C PRO A 155 -11.57 11.43 5.65
N ALA A 156 -11.20 10.35 5.00
CA ALA A 156 -10.36 10.35 3.79
C ALA A 156 -11.19 9.74 2.65
N HIS A 157 -10.85 9.99 1.40
CA HIS A 157 -11.45 9.25 0.28
C HIS A 157 -10.68 7.96 0.01
N ILE A 158 -9.37 7.95 0.30
CA ILE A 158 -8.52 6.78 0.14
C ILE A 158 -7.43 6.73 1.22
N THR A 159 -7.18 5.53 1.74
CA THR A 159 -6.09 5.21 2.66
C THR A 159 -5.09 4.31 1.95
N ILE A 160 -3.80 4.64 2.00
CA ILE A 160 -2.70 3.85 1.45
C ILE A 160 -1.83 3.41 2.63
N TRP A 161 -1.66 2.10 2.81
CA TRP A 161 -0.79 1.52 3.83
C TRP A 161 0.42 0.88 3.16
N LEU A 162 1.62 1.22 3.62
CA LEU A 162 2.85 0.77 3.01
C LEU A 162 3.95 0.54 4.04
N GLY A 163 5.00 -0.18 3.67
CA GLY A 163 6.19 -0.32 4.50
C GLY A 163 6.71 -1.73 4.56
N ASP A 164 7.60 -1.95 5.53
CA ASP A 164 8.08 -3.27 5.93
C ASP A 164 7.11 -3.84 6.97
N LEU A 165 6.07 -4.51 6.47
CA LEU A 165 5.06 -5.15 7.30
C LEU A 165 5.58 -6.41 7.97
N ASN A 166 6.75 -6.92 7.56
CA ASN A 166 7.46 -8.02 8.20
C ASN A 166 6.70 -9.37 8.33
N TYR A 167 5.53 -9.52 7.70
CA TYR A 167 4.88 -10.82 7.53
C TYR A 167 5.75 -11.74 6.67
N ARG A 168 5.74 -13.03 7.01
CA ARG A 168 6.66 -14.03 6.43
C ARG A 168 5.90 -15.12 5.72
N ILE A 169 6.60 -15.80 4.82
CA ILE A 169 6.18 -17.11 4.31
C ILE A 169 6.44 -18.14 5.40
N HIS A 170 5.46 -19.01 5.68
CA HIS A 170 5.56 -20.03 6.71
C HIS A 170 5.25 -21.43 6.19
N GLY A 171 5.58 -22.48 6.97
CA GLY A 171 5.24 -23.86 6.61
C GLY A 171 5.95 -24.36 5.36
N ILE A 172 7.14 -23.82 5.07
CA ILE A 172 8.05 -24.26 4.01
C ILE A 172 9.48 -23.85 4.38
N ASP A 173 10.43 -24.75 4.17
CA ASP A 173 11.85 -24.46 4.39
C ASP A 173 12.47 -23.65 3.25
N THR A 174 13.63 -23.07 3.51
CA THR A 174 14.30 -22.14 2.59
C THR A 174 14.62 -22.75 1.23
N GLN A 175 15.09 -24.00 1.18
CA GLN A 175 15.48 -24.61 -0.10
C GLN A 175 14.26 -24.93 -1.00
N PRO A 176 13.19 -25.59 -0.52
CA PRO A 176 11.96 -25.74 -1.30
C PRO A 176 11.36 -24.41 -1.73
N ALA A 177 11.35 -23.39 -0.87
CA ALA A 177 10.85 -22.06 -1.22
C ALA A 177 11.66 -21.44 -2.38
N ARG A 178 13.00 -21.52 -2.33
CA ARG A 178 13.87 -21.06 -3.42
C ARG A 178 13.63 -21.81 -4.72
N ASN A 179 13.40 -23.12 -4.66
CA ASN A 179 13.09 -23.92 -5.85
C ASN A 179 11.78 -23.48 -6.51
N LEU A 180 10.75 -23.12 -5.71
CA LEU A 180 9.49 -22.57 -6.24
C LEU A 180 9.70 -21.20 -6.89
N ILE A 181 10.51 -20.32 -6.27
CA ILE A 181 10.85 -19.00 -6.83
C ILE A 181 11.61 -19.14 -8.15
N GLN A 182 12.55 -20.08 -8.24
CA GLN A 182 13.32 -20.33 -9.48
C GLN A 182 12.47 -20.85 -10.63
N LYS A 183 11.33 -21.48 -10.33
CA LYS A 183 10.37 -21.99 -11.32
C LYS A 183 9.23 -21.01 -11.61
N ASP A 184 9.31 -19.78 -11.08
CA ASP A 184 8.26 -18.76 -11.15
C ASP A 184 6.90 -19.23 -10.61
N LEU A 185 6.89 -20.22 -9.71
CA LEU A 185 5.68 -20.75 -9.07
C LEU A 185 5.33 -19.96 -7.79
N HIS A 186 5.27 -18.63 -7.92
CA HIS A 186 5.03 -17.73 -6.79
C HIS A 186 3.67 -17.95 -6.12
N GLU A 187 2.65 -18.40 -6.86
CA GLU A 187 1.32 -18.68 -6.31
C GLU A 187 1.32 -19.77 -5.22
N ASN A 188 2.22 -20.76 -5.33
CA ASN A 188 2.38 -21.80 -4.30
C ASN A 188 2.95 -21.24 -2.99
N LEU A 189 3.60 -20.07 -3.05
CA LEU A 189 4.17 -19.38 -1.92
C LEU A 189 3.22 -18.32 -1.33
N THR A 190 2.38 -17.69 -2.14
CA THR A 190 1.41 -16.69 -1.65
C THR A 190 0.36 -17.32 -0.73
N SER A 191 -0.05 -18.57 -0.98
CA SER A 191 -0.93 -19.32 -0.06
C SER A 191 -0.32 -19.56 1.34
N LYS A 192 0.99 -19.37 1.49
CA LYS A 192 1.76 -19.50 2.73
C LYS A 192 2.18 -18.14 3.32
N ASP A 193 1.73 -17.04 2.72
CA ASP A 193 2.02 -15.68 3.18
C ASP A 193 1.15 -15.34 4.39
N GLN A 194 1.80 -15.04 5.52
CA GLN A 194 1.09 -14.74 6.76
C GLN A 194 0.16 -13.52 6.62
N LEU A 195 0.53 -12.47 5.87
CA LEU A 195 -0.33 -11.28 5.76
C LEU A 195 -1.66 -11.64 5.09
N LEU A 196 -1.61 -12.36 3.98
CA LEU A 196 -2.81 -12.77 3.25
C LEU A 196 -3.71 -13.67 4.11
N GLN A 197 -3.12 -14.64 4.82
CA GLN A 197 -3.87 -15.55 5.68
C GLN A 197 -4.48 -14.85 6.91
N GLU A 198 -3.74 -13.95 7.57
CA GLU A 198 -4.26 -13.20 8.71
C GLU A 198 -5.36 -12.20 8.29
N ALA A 199 -5.24 -11.61 7.10
CA ALA A 199 -6.28 -10.75 6.56
C ALA A 199 -7.53 -11.54 6.16
N GLU A 200 -7.38 -12.74 5.59
CA GLU A 200 -8.49 -13.64 5.27
C GLU A 200 -9.29 -14.04 6.52
N ARG A 201 -8.62 -14.18 7.67
CA ARG A 201 -9.29 -14.39 8.98
C ARG A 201 -10.08 -13.18 9.49
N GLY A 202 -9.99 -12.02 8.83
CA GLY A 202 -10.80 -10.84 9.10
C GLY A 202 -10.33 -9.97 10.26
N HIS A 203 -9.11 -10.19 10.78
CA HIS A 203 -8.60 -9.46 11.94
C HIS A 203 -7.85 -8.17 11.57
N ILE A 204 -7.31 -8.10 10.36
CA ILE A 204 -6.49 -6.99 9.87
C ILE A 204 -6.86 -6.64 8.43
N PHE A 205 -6.67 -5.38 8.05
CA PHE A 205 -6.78 -4.91 6.67
C PHE A 205 -8.13 -5.19 5.97
N ASN A 206 -9.23 -5.28 6.72
CA ASN A 206 -10.58 -5.43 6.16
C ASN A 206 -10.90 -4.31 5.16
N GLY A 207 -11.35 -4.70 3.96
CA GLY A 207 -11.67 -3.78 2.87
C GLY A 207 -10.46 -3.12 2.19
N TYR A 208 -9.23 -3.52 2.52
CA TYR A 208 -8.06 -3.13 1.75
C TYR A 208 -7.92 -4.00 0.50
N CYS A 209 -7.30 -3.41 -0.52
CA CYS A 209 -6.89 -4.06 -1.74
C CYS A 209 -5.35 -4.11 -1.80
N GLU A 210 -4.82 -5.14 -2.43
CA GLU A 210 -3.40 -5.27 -2.74
C GLU A 210 -3.23 -5.85 -4.16
N GLY A 211 -2.18 -5.45 -4.88
CA GLY A 211 -1.88 -6.06 -6.17
C GLY A 211 -1.46 -7.52 -6.04
N THR A 212 -1.76 -8.35 -7.05
CA THR A 212 -1.24 -9.72 -7.10
C THR A 212 0.29 -9.74 -7.00
N LEU A 213 0.83 -10.56 -6.08
CA LEU A 213 2.27 -10.76 -5.90
C LEU A 213 2.85 -11.59 -7.05
N THR A 214 3.07 -10.95 -8.19
CA THR A 214 3.63 -11.55 -9.42
C THR A 214 5.16 -11.47 -9.50
N PHE A 215 5.79 -10.93 -8.46
CA PHE A 215 7.24 -10.72 -8.36
C PHE A 215 7.84 -11.52 -7.20
N LYS A 216 9.16 -11.71 -7.22
CA LYS A 216 9.89 -12.52 -6.23
C LYS A 216 9.79 -11.92 -4.82
N PRO A 217 9.84 -12.74 -3.75
CA PRO A 217 9.92 -12.25 -2.39
C PRO A 217 11.05 -11.22 -2.20
N THR A 218 10.75 -10.13 -1.50
CA THR A 218 11.60 -8.91 -1.43
C THR A 218 12.66 -8.97 -0.33
N TYR A 219 12.59 -9.97 0.55
CA TYR A 219 13.50 -10.18 1.67
C TYR A 219 13.80 -11.68 1.80
N LYS A 220 14.97 -12.15 2.26
CA LYS A 220 16.19 -11.42 2.61
C LYS A 220 17.28 -11.72 1.58
N TYR A 221 17.89 -10.68 1.04
CA TYR A 221 19.00 -10.80 0.09
C TYR A 221 20.36 -10.60 0.77
N ASN A 222 21.41 -11.13 0.16
CA ASN A 222 22.77 -10.69 0.44
C ASN A 222 22.96 -9.30 -0.17
N ILE A 223 23.37 -8.33 0.65
CA ILE A 223 23.60 -6.95 0.21
C ILE A 223 24.58 -6.92 -0.96
N GLY A 224 24.29 -6.12 -1.98
CA GLY A 224 25.09 -6.00 -3.20
C GLY A 224 24.83 -7.11 -4.23
N SER A 225 23.81 -7.94 -4.05
CA SER A 225 23.48 -9.02 -4.98
C SER A 225 21.95 -9.25 -5.13
N SER A 226 21.61 -10.20 -6.00
CA SER A 226 20.25 -10.78 -6.11
C SER A 226 20.16 -12.20 -5.52
N ASN A 227 21.17 -12.61 -4.74
CA ASN A 227 21.16 -13.90 -4.07
C ASN A 227 20.44 -13.78 -2.73
N TYR A 228 19.54 -14.72 -2.43
CA TYR A 228 18.91 -14.80 -1.11
C TYR A 228 19.92 -15.19 -0.02
N ASP A 229 19.60 -14.82 1.21
CA ASP A 229 20.41 -14.95 2.43
C ASP A 229 21.21 -16.26 2.51
N THR A 230 22.53 -16.17 2.37
CA THR A 230 23.45 -17.30 2.54
C THR A 230 24.12 -17.30 3.93
N SER A 231 23.67 -16.44 4.85
CA SER A 231 24.15 -16.47 6.23
C SER A 231 23.67 -17.73 6.95
N TYR A 232 24.26 -18.02 8.11
CA TYR A 232 23.87 -19.13 8.98
C TYR A 232 22.39 -19.12 9.42
N LYS A 233 21.70 -17.97 9.30
CA LYS A 233 20.27 -17.86 9.63
C LYS A 233 19.35 -18.35 8.51
N VAL A 234 19.86 -18.45 7.29
CA VAL A 234 19.22 -18.98 6.07
C VAL A 234 17.72 -18.64 6.03
N ARG A 235 17.38 -17.35 6.07
CA ARG A 235 15.97 -16.94 6.15
C ARG A 235 15.19 -17.40 4.92
N VAL A 236 13.99 -17.92 5.15
CA VAL A 236 13.02 -18.19 4.07
C VAL A 236 12.70 -16.86 3.38
N PRO A 237 12.80 -16.78 2.04
CA PRO A 237 12.39 -15.60 1.30
C PRO A 237 10.93 -15.20 1.65
N SER A 238 10.62 -13.91 1.77
CA SER A 238 9.31 -13.42 2.16
C SER A 238 8.99 -12.05 1.54
N TRP A 239 7.71 -11.80 1.25
CA TRP A 239 7.20 -10.49 0.85
C TRP A 239 6.93 -9.64 2.09
N THR A 240 8.00 -9.06 2.64
CA THR A 240 7.92 -8.21 3.83
C THR A 240 7.49 -6.78 3.49
N ASP A 241 7.81 -6.32 2.28
CA ASP A 241 7.56 -4.95 1.82
C ASP A 241 6.26 -4.93 1.01
N ARG A 242 5.25 -4.17 1.45
CA ARG A 242 3.89 -4.22 0.89
C ARG A 242 3.33 -2.84 0.65
N VAL A 243 2.41 -2.73 -0.32
CA VAL A 243 1.58 -1.53 -0.55
C VAL A 243 0.12 -1.96 -0.71
N LEU A 244 -0.72 -1.56 0.24
CA LEU A 244 -2.14 -1.81 0.27
C LEU A 244 -2.89 -0.48 0.15
N PHE A 245 -4.11 -0.50 -0.38
CA PHE A 245 -4.96 0.68 -0.43
C PHE A 245 -6.42 0.34 -0.15
N LYS A 246 -7.14 1.25 0.50
CA LYS A 246 -8.57 1.13 0.79
C LYS A 246 -9.29 2.37 0.29
N ILE A 247 -10.30 2.18 -0.55
CA ILE A 247 -11.22 3.25 -0.94
C ILE A 247 -12.21 3.41 0.23
N GLU A 248 -12.15 4.56 0.90
CA GLU A 248 -13.01 4.87 2.04
C GLU A 248 -14.35 5.49 1.59
N ASP A 249 -14.35 6.21 0.46
CA ASP A 249 -15.53 6.84 -0.13
C ASP A 249 -15.68 6.40 -1.59
N THR A 250 -16.36 5.26 -1.80
CA THR A 250 -16.60 4.67 -3.12
C THR A 250 -17.56 5.50 -3.98
N GLN A 251 -18.35 6.39 -3.37
CA GLN A 251 -19.23 7.29 -4.10
C GLN A 251 -18.44 8.42 -4.76
N LYS A 252 -17.32 8.84 -4.15
CA LYS A 252 -16.52 9.98 -4.61
C LYS A 252 -15.30 9.61 -5.44
N ILE A 253 -14.64 8.48 -5.16
CA ILE A 253 -13.40 8.12 -5.84
C ILE A 253 -13.37 6.66 -6.27
N ASN A 254 -12.72 6.42 -7.42
CA ASN A 254 -12.31 5.11 -7.88
C ASN A 254 -10.78 5.06 -7.99
N ALA A 255 -10.20 3.88 -7.79
CA ALA A 255 -8.77 3.64 -7.89
C ALA A 255 -8.48 2.41 -8.76
N THR A 256 -7.52 2.54 -9.68
CA THR A 256 -7.01 1.44 -10.52
C THR A 256 -5.51 1.26 -10.29
N LEU A 257 -5.06 0.02 -10.16
CA LEU A 257 -3.65 -0.31 -9.97
C LEU A 257 -3.01 -0.60 -11.33
N HIS A 258 -2.08 0.26 -11.75
CA HIS A 258 -1.42 0.18 -13.06
C HIS A 258 -0.05 -0.53 -13.01
N SER A 259 0.52 -0.71 -11.82
CA SER A 259 1.77 -1.44 -11.64
C SER A 259 1.92 -1.85 -10.18
N TYR A 260 2.38 -3.08 -9.94
CA TYR A 260 2.81 -3.55 -8.62
C TYR A 260 3.97 -4.53 -8.80
N GLN A 261 5.18 -4.09 -8.44
CA GLN A 261 6.41 -4.81 -8.78
C GLN A 261 7.53 -4.54 -7.78
N SER A 262 8.44 -5.50 -7.62
CA SER A 262 9.75 -5.24 -7.00
C SER A 262 10.70 -4.52 -7.97
N MET A 263 11.70 -3.84 -7.41
CA MET A 263 12.80 -3.21 -8.16
C MET A 263 14.09 -4.01 -7.92
N ASP A 264 14.23 -5.13 -8.61
CA ASP A 264 15.29 -6.13 -8.36
C ASP A 264 16.71 -5.61 -8.65
N ASP A 265 16.83 -4.62 -9.53
CA ASP A 265 18.08 -3.97 -9.92
C ASP A 265 18.71 -3.13 -8.78
N ILE A 266 17.94 -2.83 -7.73
CA ILE A 266 18.42 -2.10 -6.56
C ILE A 266 18.96 -3.10 -5.53
N MET A 267 20.25 -2.99 -5.20
CA MET A 267 20.96 -4.00 -4.38
C MET A 267 21.61 -3.43 -3.13
N SER A 268 21.40 -2.16 -2.79
CA SER A 268 22.06 -1.53 -1.64
C SER A 268 21.47 -1.89 -0.28
N SER A 269 20.45 -2.74 -0.24
CA SER A 269 19.83 -3.28 0.98
C SER A 269 19.61 -4.79 0.81
N ASP A 270 19.37 -5.49 1.93
CA ASP A 270 18.89 -6.87 1.94
C ASP A 270 17.37 -6.97 1.63
N HIS A 271 16.72 -5.82 1.44
CA HIS A 271 15.37 -5.69 0.88
C HIS A 271 15.41 -5.11 -0.54
N LYS A 272 14.51 -5.60 -1.40
CA LYS A 272 14.21 -5.00 -2.70
C LYS A 272 13.07 -3.99 -2.56
N PRO A 273 13.18 -2.76 -3.11
CA PRO A 273 12.08 -1.80 -3.11
C PRO A 273 10.84 -2.35 -3.81
N VAL A 274 9.66 -1.97 -3.34
CA VAL A 274 8.37 -2.28 -4.00
C VAL A 274 7.74 -1.00 -4.52
N LYS A 275 7.34 -1.02 -5.78
CA LYS A 275 6.68 0.08 -6.48
C LYS A 275 5.21 -0.27 -6.74
N ALA A 276 4.32 0.64 -6.39
CA ALA A 276 2.91 0.62 -6.80
C ALA A 276 2.57 1.90 -7.58
N HIS A 277 1.81 1.76 -8.67
CA HIS A 277 1.28 2.90 -9.42
C HIS A 277 -0.24 2.90 -9.36
N LEU A 278 -0.81 3.86 -8.63
CA LEU A 278 -2.24 3.96 -8.39
C LEU A 278 -2.80 5.15 -9.16
N CYS A 279 -3.82 4.93 -9.97
CA CYS A 279 -4.53 5.97 -10.69
C CYS A 279 -5.89 6.21 -10.03
N LEU A 280 -6.11 7.45 -9.60
CA LEU A 280 -7.30 7.89 -8.90
C LEU A 280 -8.19 8.71 -9.83
N LYS A 281 -9.50 8.48 -9.73
CA LYS A 281 -10.51 9.17 -10.52
C LYS A 281 -11.66 9.61 -9.63
N LEU A 282 -12.02 10.89 -9.72
CA LEU A 282 -13.22 11.42 -9.09
C LEU A 282 -14.45 10.97 -9.85
N ASN A 283 -15.44 10.51 -9.11
CA ASN A 283 -16.74 10.19 -9.66
C ASN A 283 -17.46 11.51 -9.96
N LYS A 284 -18.01 11.63 -11.17
CA LYS A 284 -18.89 12.75 -11.49
C LYS A 284 -20.13 12.58 -10.64
N LEU A 285 -20.38 13.52 -9.73
CA LEU A 285 -21.66 13.62 -9.06
C LEU A 285 -22.73 13.72 -10.15
N SER A 286 -23.68 12.79 -10.16
CA SER A 286 -24.90 12.97 -10.93
C SER A 286 -25.58 14.24 -10.40
N SER A 287 -25.69 15.27 -11.24
CA SER A 287 -26.48 16.45 -10.89
C SER A 287 -27.84 15.97 -10.37
N PRO A 288 -28.33 16.47 -9.22
CA PRO A 288 -29.67 16.15 -8.79
C PRO A 288 -30.61 16.51 -9.96
N MET A 289 -31.40 15.53 -10.41
CA MET A 289 -32.46 15.77 -11.36
C MET A 289 -33.25 16.96 -10.83
N HIS A 290 -33.31 18.02 -11.63
CA HIS A 290 -34.16 19.17 -11.34
C HIS A 290 -35.58 18.62 -11.19
N GLN A 291 -36.07 18.49 -9.95
CA GLN A 291 -37.49 18.29 -9.72
C GLN A 291 -38.14 19.56 -10.26
N GLN A 292 -38.75 19.45 -11.44
CA GLN A 292 -39.59 20.50 -11.98
C GLN A 292 -40.66 20.76 -10.93
N GLU A 293 -40.66 21.96 -10.33
CA GLU A 293 -41.80 22.43 -9.56
C GLU A 293 -43.06 22.29 -10.42
N PRO A 294 -44.16 21.73 -9.87
CA PRO A 294 -45.43 21.78 -10.55
C PRO A 294 -45.82 23.25 -10.71
N ARG A 295 -45.91 23.71 -11.96
CA ARG A 295 -46.52 24.99 -12.29
C ARG A 295 -47.97 24.95 -11.80
N PHE A 296 -48.25 25.63 -10.71
CA PHE A 296 -49.62 26.00 -10.35
C PHE A 296 -50.18 26.85 -11.48
N LEU A 297 -51.11 26.29 -12.25
CA LEU A 297 -51.97 27.05 -13.13
C LEU A 297 -52.98 27.79 -12.25
N SER A 298 -52.75 29.09 -12.06
CA SER A 298 -53.77 29.99 -11.54
C SER A 298 -54.88 30.15 -12.58
N ARG A 299 -56.05 29.58 -12.30
CA ARG A 299 -57.35 30.08 -12.78
C ARG A 299 -58.38 29.85 -11.70
#